data_AF-K1TDC2-F1
#
_entry.id   AF-K1TDC2-F1
#
_cell.length_a   1.000
_cell.length_b   1.000
_cell.length_c   1.000
_cell.angle_alpha   90.00
_cell.angle_beta   90.00
_cell.angle_gamma   90.00
#
_symmetry.space_group_name_H-M   'P 1'
#
loop_
_entity.id
_entity.type
_entity.pdbx_description
1 polymer ?
#
loop_
_entity_poly.entity_id
_entity_poly.type
_entity_poly.pdbx_seq_one_letter_code
_entity_poly.pdbx_strand_id
1 'polypeptide(L)'
;KYSDLWGANNWQAKELIFAIRMGAMNAFEYYNYPRGLENGNGGNCPTQTLVDAYEMKNGKLWNEEGSGYDAQNPYANRDPRFGMTIAVNGEKKWPSYNGDALETYYGGKNGEPIVGATPTGYYLKKYCDGNVNISSVNSTSTPHAWVVFRLGEFYLDYAEAVFKYLGSADAVSADLPMSAREAVNVIRNREDVKMPELAEGLSNDEFWKKYENERMVE
;
A
#
# COMPACT_ATOMS: atom_id res chain seq x y z
N LYS A 1 5.34 7.46 -9.84
CA LYS A 1 4.48 6.26 -9.71
C LYS A 1 4.45 5.88 -8.24
N TYR A 2 3.38 5.24 -7.74
CA TYR A 2 3.32 4.79 -6.35
C TYR A 2 4.45 3.81 -6.07
N SER A 3 4.70 2.92 -7.03
CA SER A 3 5.83 2.00 -7.05
C SER A 3 7.23 2.62 -6.98
N ASP A 4 7.38 3.91 -7.29
CA ASP A 4 8.69 4.60 -7.17
C ASP A 4 9.01 4.99 -5.72
N LEU A 5 8.06 4.85 -4.78
CA LEU A 5 8.23 5.29 -3.39
C LEU A 5 9.08 4.36 -2.53
N TRP A 6 9.46 3.19 -3.03
CA TRP A 6 10.34 2.23 -2.34
C TRP A 6 11.36 1.61 -3.30
N GLY A 7 12.35 0.93 -2.72
CA GLY A 7 13.50 0.40 -3.44
C GLY A 7 14.69 1.37 -3.53
N ALA A 8 15.78 0.89 -4.14
CA ALA A 8 17.10 1.55 -4.20
C ALA A 8 17.10 3.04 -4.60
N ASN A 9 16.19 3.41 -5.50
CA ASN A 9 16.16 4.71 -6.16
C ASN A 9 14.98 5.57 -5.72
N ASN A 10 14.28 5.19 -4.65
CA ASN A 10 13.08 5.90 -4.24
C ASN A 10 13.33 7.38 -3.92
N TRP A 11 14.55 7.74 -3.49
CA TRP A 11 14.99 9.12 -3.29
C TRP A 11 14.87 10.03 -4.54
N GLN A 12 14.73 9.45 -5.74
CA GLN A 12 14.53 10.17 -7.01
C GLN A 12 13.05 10.38 -7.35
N ALA A 13 12.12 9.81 -6.59
CA ALA A 13 10.71 9.93 -6.87
C ALA A 13 10.27 11.40 -6.82
N LYS A 14 9.63 11.86 -7.90
CA LYS A 14 9.25 13.27 -8.09
C LYS A 14 8.26 13.81 -7.06
N GLU A 15 7.56 12.92 -6.38
CA GLU A 15 6.58 13.28 -5.35
C GLU A 15 7.22 13.43 -3.95
N LEU A 16 8.50 13.14 -3.78
CA LEU A 16 9.18 13.31 -2.50
C LEU A 16 9.39 14.78 -2.18
N ILE A 17 8.99 15.16 -0.97
CA ILE A 17 9.21 16.50 -0.42
C ILE A 17 10.32 16.44 0.64
N PHE A 18 10.23 15.47 1.55
CA PHE A 18 11.26 15.24 2.55
C PHE A 18 11.45 13.74 2.80
N ALA A 19 12.71 13.31 2.75
CA ALA A 19 13.09 11.93 3.03
C ALA A 19 14.44 11.87 3.77
N ILE A 20 14.56 10.87 4.65
CA ILE A 20 15.81 10.55 5.35
C ILE A 20 16.53 9.48 4.53
N ARG A 21 17.67 9.86 3.94
CA ARG A 21 18.48 8.93 3.15
C ARG A 21 19.34 8.06 4.06
N MET A 22 19.32 6.77 3.80
CA MET A 22 20.08 5.76 4.51
C MET A 22 21.09 5.14 3.54
N GLY A 23 22.24 4.72 4.07
CA GLY A 23 23.25 3.99 3.29
C GLY A 23 22.73 2.62 2.85
N ALA A 24 23.54 1.89 2.08
CA ALA A 24 23.18 0.55 1.67
C ALA A 24 23.01 -0.37 2.89
N MET A 25 21.83 -0.98 3.02
CA MET A 25 21.52 -1.97 4.06
C MET A 25 20.50 -2.98 3.56
N ASN A 26 20.25 -4.01 4.35
CA ASN A 26 19.19 -5.00 4.14
C ASN A 26 18.41 -5.29 5.44
N ALA A 27 18.60 -4.44 6.45
CA ALA A 27 18.02 -4.65 7.78
C ALA A 27 16.49 -4.60 7.73
N PHE A 28 15.92 -3.68 6.93
CA PHE A 28 14.47 -3.56 6.82
C PHE A 28 13.85 -4.83 6.23
N GLU A 29 14.48 -5.40 5.20
CA GLU A 29 14.08 -6.67 4.60
C GLU A 29 14.28 -7.84 5.57
N TYR A 30 15.42 -7.91 6.27
CA TYR A 30 15.65 -8.92 7.32
C TYR A 30 14.54 -8.91 8.38
N TYR A 31 14.06 -7.72 8.77
CA TYR A 31 12.98 -7.61 9.75
C TYR A 31 11.58 -7.92 9.20
N ASN A 32 11.28 -7.64 7.93
CA ASN A 32 9.90 -7.71 7.41
C ASN A 32 9.66 -8.83 6.38
N TYR A 33 10.70 -9.45 5.84
CA TYR A 33 10.52 -10.58 4.93
C TYR A 33 9.89 -11.78 5.63
N PRO A 34 9.11 -12.60 4.88
CA PRO A 34 8.44 -13.78 5.41
C PRO A 34 9.35 -14.71 6.22
N ARG A 35 8.83 -15.21 7.35
CA ARG A 35 9.61 -16.05 8.29
C ARG A 35 10.12 -17.36 7.68
N GLY A 36 9.42 -17.89 6.67
CA GLY A 36 9.80 -19.12 5.98
C GLY A 36 11.03 -18.97 5.08
N LEU A 37 11.47 -17.73 4.82
CA LEU A 37 12.69 -17.45 4.09
C LEU A 37 13.89 -17.50 5.04
N GLU A 38 15.03 -17.94 4.53
CA GLU A 38 16.30 -17.84 5.27
C GLU A 38 16.47 -16.38 5.75
N ASN A 39 16.72 -16.21 7.05
CA ASN A 39 16.95 -14.93 7.71
C ASN A 39 15.75 -13.96 7.81
N GLY A 40 14.58 -14.29 7.27
CA GLY A 40 13.37 -13.44 7.42
C GLY A 40 12.79 -13.50 8.83
N ASN A 41 12.30 -12.39 9.38
CA ASN A 41 11.70 -12.34 10.74
C ASN A 41 10.19 -12.07 10.78
N GLY A 42 9.55 -11.89 9.64
CA GLY A 42 8.12 -11.62 9.53
C GLY A 42 7.69 -10.21 9.93
N GLY A 43 8.19 -9.68 11.04
CA GLY A 43 8.05 -8.27 11.43
C GLY A 43 6.62 -7.74 11.36
N ASN A 44 6.40 -6.71 10.55
CA ASN A 44 5.08 -6.13 10.35
C ASN A 44 4.18 -7.06 9.52
N CYS A 45 3.08 -7.48 10.14
CA CYS A 45 2.06 -8.33 9.53
C CYS A 45 0.76 -7.51 9.35
N PRO A 46 0.44 -7.07 8.11
CA PRO A 46 -0.78 -6.31 7.83
C PRO A 46 -2.04 -6.98 8.38
N THR A 47 -2.97 -6.20 8.94
CA THR A 47 -4.22 -6.74 9.49
C THR A 47 -5.26 -6.97 8.40
N GLN A 48 -6.24 -7.84 8.67
CA GLN A 48 -7.39 -8.00 7.78
C GLN A 48 -8.14 -6.68 7.59
N THR A 49 -8.21 -5.81 8.61
CA THR A 49 -8.81 -4.48 8.50
C THR A 49 -8.12 -3.61 7.45
N LEU A 50 -6.77 -3.65 7.36
CA LEU A 50 -6.04 -2.96 6.30
C LEU A 50 -6.28 -3.62 4.94
N VAL A 51 -6.30 -4.96 4.87
CA VAL A 51 -6.61 -5.68 3.64
C VAL A 51 -8.00 -5.32 3.12
N ASP A 52 -8.99 -5.20 4.00
CA ASP A 52 -10.38 -4.89 3.65
C ASP A 52 -10.59 -3.43 3.22
N ALA A 53 -9.70 -2.52 3.62
CA ALA A 53 -9.73 -1.12 3.20
C ALA A 53 -9.36 -0.92 1.71
N TYR A 54 -8.60 -1.84 1.11
CA TYR A 54 -8.33 -1.79 -0.32
C TYR A 54 -9.58 -2.13 -1.12
N GLU A 55 -10.10 -1.15 -1.85
CA GLU A 55 -11.20 -1.34 -2.80
C GLU A 55 -10.84 -2.40 -3.86
N MET A 56 -11.86 -2.95 -4.51
CA MET A 56 -11.73 -3.67 -5.77
C MET A 56 -11.42 -2.66 -6.88
N LYS A 57 -10.87 -3.10 -8.00
CA LYS A 57 -10.44 -2.27 -9.14
C LYS A 57 -11.55 -1.40 -9.76
N ASN A 58 -12.81 -1.73 -9.47
CA ASN A 58 -13.98 -0.93 -9.86
C ASN A 58 -14.37 0.16 -8.84
N GLY A 59 -13.57 0.39 -7.78
CA GLY A 59 -13.78 1.45 -6.79
C GLY A 59 -14.80 1.12 -5.69
N LYS A 60 -15.25 -0.14 -5.63
CA LYS A 60 -16.12 -0.65 -4.55
C LYS A 60 -15.32 -1.45 -3.54
N LEU A 61 -15.70 -1.40 -2.27
CA LEU A 61 -15.18 -2.29 -1.23
C LEU A 61 -15.58 -3.75 -1.50
N TRP A 62 -14.81 -4.68 -0.94
CA TRP A 62 -14.97 -6.12 -1.18
C TRP A 62 -16.39 -6.63 -0.82
N ASN A 63 -17.02 -6.03 0.19
CA ASN A 63 -18.33 -6.42 0.71
C ASN A 63 -19.52 -5.68 0.07
N GLU A 64 -19.28 -4.81 -0.90
CA GLU A 64 -20.35 -4.10 -1.62
C GLU A 64 -20.94 -4.94 -2.75
N GLU A 65 -22.22 -4.75 -3.02
CA GLU A 65 -22.89 -5.42 -4.13
C GLU A 65 -22.24 -5.03 -5.48
N GLY A 66 -21.91 -6.05 -6.27
CA GLY A 66 -21.23 -5.85 -7.56
C GLY A 66 -19.76 -5.45 -7.45
N SER A 67 -19.10 -5.63 -6.29
CA SER A 67 -17.66 -5.45 -6.12
C SER A 67 -16.84 -6.39 -7.02
N GLY A 68 -17.39 -7.57 -7.31
CA GLY A 68 -16.69 -8.64 -8.04
C GLY A 68 -15.70 -9.42 -7.17
N TYR A 69 -15.79 -9.29 -5.83
CA TYR A 69 -14.99 -10.08 -4.90
C TYR A 69 -15.31 -11.59 -5.03
N ASP A 70 -14.25 -12.39 -5.08
CA ASP A 70 -14.32 -13.86 -5.10
C ASP A 70 -13.55 -14.42 -3.90
N ALA A 71 -14.26 -15.09 -2.99
CA ALA A 71 -13.66 -15.69 -1.80
C ALA A 71 -12.66 -16.82 -2.12
N GLN A 72 -12.73 -17.44 -3.30
CA GLN A 72 -11.74 -18.43 -3.76
C GLN A 72 -10.50 -17.77 -4.37
N ASN A 73 -10.59 -16.49 -4.73
CA ASN A 73 -9.48 -15.71 -5.28
C ASN A 73 -9.46 -14.27 -4.68
N PRO A 74 -9.29 -14.14 -3.35
CA PRO A 74 -9.58 -12.90 -2.61
C PRO A 74 -8.62 -11.74 -2.92
N TYR A 75 -7.52 -12.04 -3.62
CA TYR A 75 -6.45 -11.10 -3.96
C TYR A 75 -6.52 -10.61 -5.41
N ALA A 76 -7.42 -11.16 -6.22
CA ALA A 76 -7.60 -10.73 -7.60
C ALA A 76 -8.42 -9.44 -7.70
N ASN A 77 -8.12 -8.65 -8.74
CA ASN A 77 -8.87 -7.44 -9.08
C ASN A 77 -9.00 -6.43 -7.93
N ARG A 78 -8.02 -6.36 -7.04
CA ARG A 78 -7.91 -5.33 -6.00
C ARG A 78 -7.33 -4.03 -6.56
N ASP A 79 -7.44 -2.95 -5.81
CA ASP A 79 -6.64 -1.74 -5.98
C ASP A 79 -5.17 -2.12 -6.18
N PRO A 80 -4.47 -1.62 -7.22
CA PRO A 80 -3.07 -1.99 -7.47
C PRO A 80 -2.13 -1.76 -6.30
N ARG A 81 -2.42 -0.77 -5.43
CA ARG A 81 -1.65 -0.50 -4.21
C ARG A 81 -1.66 -1.67 -3.24
N PHE A 82 -2.69 -2.53 -3.26
CA PHE A 82 -2.76 -3.75 -2.44
C PHE A 82 -1.55 -4.65 -2.68
N GLY A 83 -1.31 -5.03 -3.94
CA GLY A 83 -0.19 -5.91 -4.31
C GLY A 83 1.18 -5.23 -4.24
N MET A 84 1.21 -3.91 -4.09
CA MET A 84 2.43 -3.13 -3.83
C MET A 84 2.76 -3.04 -2.35
N THR A 85 1.75 -3.14 -1.48
CA THR A 85 1.89 -2.97 -0.03
C THR A 85 1.92 -4.28 0.74
N ILE A 86 1.21 -5.31 0.28
CA ILE A 86 0.94 -6.54 1.03
C ILE A 86 1.34 -7.77 0.21
N ALA A 87 2.08 -8.69 0.85
CA ALA A 87 2.38 -10.00 0.30
C ALA A 87 1.39 -11.03 0.84
N VAL A 88 0.90 -11.89 -0.05
CA VAL A 88 -0.26 -12.74 0.22
C VAL A 88 0.03 -14.23 0.03
N ASN A 89 -0.86 -15.08 0.55
CA ASN A 89 -0.78 -16.53 0.34
C ASN A 89 -0.79 -16.87 -1.17
N GLY A 90 0.06 -17.79 -1.58
CA GLY A 90 0.19 -18.24 -2.96
C GLY A 90 1.02 -17.32 -3.86
N GLU A 91 1.42 -16.13 -3.39
CA GLU A 91 2.27 -15.21 -4.15
C GLU A 91 3.65 -15.84 -4.41
N LYS A 92 4.12 -15.75 -5.65
CA LYS A 92 5.44 -16.22 -6.08
C LYS A 92 6.33 -15.03 -6.40
N LYS A 93 7.66 -15.23 -6.37
CA LYS A 93 8.65 -14.18 -6.65
C LYS A 93 8.56 -13.00 -5.68
N TRP A 94 8.17 -13.27 -4.44
CA TRP A 94 8.33 -12.34 -3.34
C TRP A 94 9.16 -12.97 -2.20
N PRO A 95 10.31 -12.38 -1.85
CA PRO A 95 11.10 -11.44 -2.66
C PRO A 95 11.53 -12.06 -4.00
N SER A 96 12.12 -11.28 -4.91
CA SER A 96 12.35 -11.68 -6.31
C SER A 96 13.22 -12.93 -6.48
N TYR A 97 14.06 -13.25 -5.50
CA TYR A 97 14.89 -14.46 -5.48
C TYR A 97 14.15 -15.70 -4.93
N ASN A 98 12.98 -15.53 -4.32
CA ASN A 98 12.17 -16.64 -3.83
C ASN A 98 11.36 -17.25 -4.98
N GLY A 99 11.70 -18.48 -5.37
CA GLY A 99 10.98 -19.23 -6.41
C GLY A 99 9.68 -19.89 -5.94
N ASP A 100 9.56 -20.12 -4.62
CA ASP A 100 8.42 -20.82 -4.03
C ASP A 100 7.24 -19.87 -3.80
N ALA A 101 6.03 -20.44 -3.75
CA ALA A 101 4.86 -19.70 -3.33
C ALA A 101 4.89 -19.47 -1.81
N LEU A 102 4.41 -18.31 -1.36
CA LEU A 102 4.22 -18.04 0.06
C LEU A 102 3.09 -18.90 0.61
N GLU A 103 3.40 -19.76 1.58
CA GLU A 103 2.44 -20.56 2.33
C GLU A 103 2.14 -19.89 3.68
N THR A 104 1.16 -18.99 3.74
CA THR A 104 0.87 -18.20 4.95
C THR A 104 -0.27 -18.77 5.81
N TYR A 105 -0.87 -19.88 5.38
CA TYR A 105 -1.87 -20.62 6.15
C TYR A 105 -1.24 -21.40 7.33
N TYR A 106 -2.08 -21.85 8.25
CA TYR A 106 -1.63 -22.64 9.41
C TYR A 106 -0.97 -23.95 8.99
N GLY A 107 0.27 -24.18 9.43
CA GLY A 107 1.13 -25.30 9.04
C GLY A 107 1.94 -25.05 7.77
N GLY A 108 1.74 -23.92 7.08
CA GLY A 108 2.54 -23.50 5.93
C GLY A 108 3.91 -22.96 6.34
N LYS A 109 4.87 -22.96 5.41
CA LYS A 109 6.26 -22.49 5.65
C LYS A 109 6.36 -21.05 6.16
N ASN A 110 5.37 -20.21 5.88
CA ASN A 110 5.36 -18.80 6.23
C ASN A 110 4.19 -18.43 7.13
N GLY A 111 3.52 -19.40 7.77
CA GLY A 111 2.38 -19.18 8.66
C GLY A 111 2.60 -19.75 10.05
N GLU A 112 1.66 -19.48 10.96
CA GLU A 112 1.59 -20.16 12.25
C GLU A 112 1.59 -21.70 12.07
N PRO A 113 2.10 -22.51 13.01
CA PRO A 113 2.59 -22.15 14.34
C PRO A 113 4.09 -21.81 14.38
N ILE A 114 4.73 -21.52 13.25
CA ILE A 114 6.15 -21.17 13.22
C ILE A 114 6.37 -19.88 14.02
N VAL A 115 7.28 -19.91 14.98
CA VAL A 115 7.60 -18.74 15.81
C VAL A 115 8.13 -17.61 14.92
N GLY A 116 7.47 -16.45 14.99
CA GLY A 116 7.78 -15.27 14.18
C GLY A 116 7.16 -15.27 12.79
N ALA A 117 6.38 -16.29 12.42
CA ALA A 117 5.57 -16.25 11.20
C ALA A 117 4.32 -15.36 11.40
N THR A 118 3.70 -14.96 10.29
CA THR A 118 2.55 -14.05 10.32
C THR A 118 1.36 -14.66 11.06
N PRO A 119 0.78 -13.94 12.04
CA PRO A 119 -0.47 -14.35 12.69
C PRO A 119 -1.71 -13.88 11.92
N THR A 120 -1.51 -13.11 10.84
CA THR A 120 -2.60 -12.49 10.05
C THR A 120 -2.77 -13.13 8.67
N GLY A 121 -1.82 -13.95 8.23
CA GLY A 121 -1.76 -14.48 6.87
C GLY A 121 -1.09 -13.55 5.85
N TYR A 122 -0.61 -12.38 6.26
CA TYR A 122 -0.03 -11.34 5.41
C TYR A 122 1.38 -10.90 5.85
N TYR A 123 2.19 -10.43 4.91
CA TYR A 123 3.48 -9.77 5.18
C TYR A 123 3.57 -8.39 4.51
N LEU A 124 4.40 -7.50 5.03
CA LEU A 124 4.64 -6.17 4.48
C LEU A 124 5.53 -6.21 3.21
N LYS A 125 5.10 -5.53 2.15
CA LYS A 125 5.92 -5.24 0.94
C LYS A 125 6.36 -3.79 0.88
N LYS A 126 5.51 -2.85 1.30
CA LYS A 126 5.83 -1.42 1.24
C LYS A 126 7.14 -1.15 1.97
N TYR A 127 7.99 -0.32 1.38
CA TYR A 127 9.37 -0.02 1.80
C TYR A 127 10.41 -1.14 1.66
N CYS A 128 10.03 -2.41 1.55
CA CYS A 128 10.97 -3.47 1.24
C CYS A 128 11.39 -3.39 -0.24
N ASP A 129 12.69 -3.45 -0.52
CA ASP A 129 13.16 -3.67 -1.89
C ASP A 129 13.12 -5.16 -2.21
N GLY A 130 12.19 -5.58 -3.07
CA GLY A 130 12.04 -6.99 -3.44
C GLY A 130 13.25 -7.61 -4.14
N ASN A 131 14.28 -6.84 -4.53
CA ASN A 131 15.50 -7.36 -5.13
C ASN A 131 16.60 -7.68 -4.11
N VAL A 132 16.45 -7.22 -2.86
CA VAL A 132 17.42 -7.49 -1.81
C VAL A 132 17.36 -8.95 -1.41
N ASN A 133 18.48 -9.64 -1.54
CA ASN A 133 18.68 -10.99 -1.04
C ASN A 133 19.28 -10.97 0.37
N ILE A 134 18.61 -11.61 1.32
CA ILE A 134 19.03 -11.72 2.73
C ILE A 134 19.60 -13.10 3.09
N SER A 135 19.72 -14.03 2.13
CA SER A 135 20.37 -15.32 2.35
C SER A 135 21.84 -15.16 2.71
N SER A 136 22.40 -16.12 3.44
CA SER A 136 23.77 -16.04 3.92
C SER A 136 24.81 -16.09 2.79
N VAL A 137 24.49 -16.78 1.69
CA VAL A 137 25.42 -17.03 0.57
C VAL A 137 25.40 -15.91 -0.48
N ASN A 138 24.21 -15.36 -0.78
CA ASN A 138 24.04 -14.38 -1.86
C ASN A 138 23.55 -13.03 -1.31
N SER A 139 23.97 -12.68 -0.10
CA SER A 139 23.50 -11.46 0.57
C SER A 139 23.81 -10.21 -0.26
N THR A 140 22.82 -9.33 -0.35
CA THR A 140 22.94 -8.02 -1.01
C THR A 140 22.37 -6.94 -0.09
N SER A 141 22.72 -5.68 -0.39
CA SER A 141 22.18 -4.50 0.30
C SER A 141 21.88 -3.41 -0.72
N THR A 142 20.93 -2.55 -0.39
CA THR A 142 20.50 -1.44 -1.24
C THR A 142 20.36 -0.17 -0.41
N PRO A 143 20.57 1.04 -0.97
CA PRO A 143 20.22 2.27 -0.29
C PRO A 143 18.71 2.37 -0.08
N HIS A 144 18.29 2.96 1.03
CA HIS A 144 16.88 3.26 1.31
C HIS A 144 16.71 4.76 1.52
N ALA A 145 15.54 5.30 1.17
CA ALA A 145 15.10 6.60 1.67
C ALA A 145 13.79 6.45 2.41
N TRP A 146 13.78 6.85 3.69
CA TRP A 146 12.56 6.87 4.48
C TRP A 146 11.77 8.13 4.14
N VAL A 147 10.59 7.98 3.57
CA VAL A 147 9.75 9.12 3.14
C VAL A 147 9.05 9.68 4.36
N VAL A 148 9.35 10.93 4.70
CA VAL A 148 8.73 11.64 5.82
C VAL A 148 7.56 12.49 5.32
N PHE A 149 7.75 13.20 4.20
CA PHE A 149 6.69 13.98 3.54
C PHE A 149 6.69 13.71 2.04
N ARG A 150 5.50 13.50 1.47
CA ARG A 150 5.30 13.28 0.04
C ARG A 150 4.06 14.01 -0.47
N LEU A 151 4.07 14.36 -1.74
CA LEU A 151 3.00 15.15 -2.37
C LEU A 151 1.61 14.50 -2.21
N GLY A 152 1.54 13.17 -2.19
CA GLY A 152 0.27 12.48 -1.99
C GLY A 152 -0.44 12.82 -0.67
N GLU A 153 0.33 13.03 0.41
CA GLU A 153 -0.18 13.48 1.70
C GLU A 153 -0.76 14.89 1.62
N PHE A 154 -0.08 15.82 0.94
CA PHE A 154 -0.54 17.21 0.82
C PHE A 154 -1.84 17.35 0.03
N TYR A 155 -2.08 16.50 -0.98
CA TYR A 155 -3.39 16.48 -1.64
C TYR A 155 -4.50 16.02 -0.69
N LEU A 156 -4.23 15.03 0.17
CA LEU A 156 -5.21 14.55 1.14
C LEU A 156 -5.42 15.56 2.28
N ASP A 157 -4.37 16.19 2.78
CA ASP A 157 -4.46 17.30 3.75
C ASP A 157 -5.27 18.47 3.19
N TYR A 158 -5.00 18.86 1.94
CA TYR A 158 -5.77 19.87 1.23
C TYR A 158 -7.23 19.46 1.10
N ALA A 159 -7.52 18.22 0.69
CA ALA A 159 -8.88 17.72 0.55
C ALA A 159 -9.67 17.82 1.86
N GLU A 160 -9.07 17.38 2.97
CA GLU A 160 -9.70 17.48 4.29
C GLU A 160 -9.91 18.93 4.72
N ALA A 161 -8.90 19.78 4.57
CA ALA A 161 -8.99 21.18 4.96
C ALA A 161 -10.09 21.91 4.16
N VAL A 162 -10.12 21.74 2.83
CA VAL A 162 -11.14 22.35 1.95
C VAL A 162 -12.53 21.83 2.29
N PHE A 163 -12.67 20.51 2.45
CA PHE A 163 -13.97 19.92 2.79
C PHE A 163 -14.50 20.44 4.13
N LYS A 164 -13.66 20.51 5.16
CA LYS A 164 -14.07 21.01 6.49
C LYS A 164 -14.34 22.51 6.49
N TYR A 165 -13.62 23.28 5.69
CA TYR A 165 -13.78 24.73 5.62
C TYR A 165 -15.00 25.15 4.81
N LEU A 166 -15.19 24.59 3.61
CA LEU A 166 -16.28 24.96 2.70
C LEU A 166 -17.55 24.13 2.90
N GLY A 167 -17.47 23.01 3.62
CA GLY A 167 -18.62 22.19 4.00
C GLY A 167 -19.18 21.32 2.86
N SER A 168 -18.46 21.15 1.76
CA SER A 168 -18.85 20.28 0.65
C SER A 168 -17.64 19.76 -0.12
N ALA A 169 -17.77 18.54 -0.65
CA ALA A 169 -16.73 17.88 -1.44
C ALA A 169 -16.44 18.59 -2.78
N ASP A 170 -17.44 19.27 -3.33
CA ASP A 170 -17.41 19.93 -4.64
C ASP A 170 -17.29 21.46 -4.55
N ALA A 171 -17.29 22.01 -3.32
CA ALA A 171 -17.16 23.45 -3.13
C ALA A 171 -15.75 23.93 -3.46
N VAL A 172 -15.70 25.12 -4.05
CA VAL A 172 -14.48 25.87 -4.37
C VAL A 172 -14.65 27.33 -3.96
N SER A 173 -13.55 28.05 -3.79
CA SER A 173 -13.54 29.50 -3.61
C SER A 173 -12.51 30.14 -4.55
N ALA A 174 -12.48 31.47 -4.62
CA ALA A 174 -11.48 32.19 -5.41
C ALA A 174 -10.04 31.87 -4.95
N ASP A 175 -9.85 31.66 -3.64
CA ASP A 175 -8.56 31.34 -3.03
C ASP A 175 -8.25 29.83 -3.04
N LEU A 176 -9.28 28.98 -3.11
CA LEU A 176 -9.21 27.52 -3.10
C LEU A 176 -9.95 26.96 -4.33
N PRO A 177 -9.35 27.07 -5.54
CA PRO A 177 -10.03 26.75 -6.80
C PRO A 177 -10.11 25.25 -7.09
N MET A 178 -9.43 24.41 -6.31
CA MET A 178 -9.53 22.95 -6.38
C MET A 178 -10.45 22.45 -5.27
N SER A 179 -11.43 21.63 -5.63
CA SER A 179 -12.33 21.00 -4.67
C SER A 179 -11.65 19.85 -3.92
N ALA A 180 -12.24 19.44 -2.79
CA ALA A 180 -11.73 18.30 -2.04
C ALA A 180 -11.78 16.99 -2.85
N ARG A 181 -12.82 16.83 -3.69
CA ARG A 181 -12.96 15.68 -4.59
C ARG A 181 -11.86 15.63 -5.64
N GLU A 182 -11.57 16.75 -6.30
CA GLU A 182 -10.51 16.80 -7.30
C GLU A 182 -9.15 16.44 -6.70
N ALA A 183 -8.85 16.93 -5.50
CA ALA A 183 -7.61 16.62 -4.80
C ALA A 183 -7.46 15.12 -4.49
N VAL A 184 -8.53 14.44 -4.02
CA VAL A 184 -8.55 12.98 -3.84
C VAL A 184 -8.38 12.25 -5.17
N ASN A 185 -9.04 12.72 -6.24
CA ASN A 185 -8.97 12.09 -7.56
C ASN A 185 -7.57 12.19 -8.19
N VAL A 186 -6.76 13.19 -7.85
CA VAL A 186 -5.33 13.23 -8.26
C VAL A 186 -4.58 11.99 -7.79
N ILE A 187 -4.85 11.53 -6.56
CA ILE A 187 -4.21 10.33 -5.98
C ILE A 187 -4.70 9.07 -6.69
N ARG A 188 -6.03 8.94 -6.83
CA ARG A 188 -6.68 7.77 -7.44
C ARG A 188 -6.27 7.58 -8.89
N ASN A 189 -6.05 8.67 -9.63
CA ASN A 189 -5.67 8.67 -11.04
C ASN A 189 -4.17 8.50 -11.33
N ARG A 190 -3.35 8.27 -10.30
CA ARG A 190 -1.91 8.04 -10.47
C ARG A 190 -1.66 6.90 -11.49
N GLU A 191 -0.66 7.05 -12.34
CA GLU A 191 -0.43 6.23 -13.55
C GLU A 191 -0.44 4.71 -13.32
N ASP A 192 0.08 4.25 -12.17
CA ASP A 192 0.17 2.84 -11.78
C ASP A 192 -0.89 2.40 -10.74
N VAL A 193 -1.79 3.31 -10.35
CA VAL A 193 -2.91 3.06 -9.43
C VAL A 193 -4.23 3.01 -10.20
N LYS A 194 -4.56 4.08 -10.95
CA LYS A 194 -5.73 4.15 -11.86
C LYS A 194 -7.03 3.62 -11.24
N MET A 195 -7.31 4.01 -10.01
CA MET A 195 -8.56 3.72 -9.34
C MET A 195 -9.65 4.65 -9.88
N PRO A 196 -10.92 4.20 -9.99
CA PRO A 196 -12.01 5.05 -10.47
C PRO A 196 -12.16 6.29 -9.61
N GLU A 197 -12.38 7.43 -10.26
CA GLU A 197 -12.64 8.70 -9.57
C GLU A 197 -13.83 8.59 -8.63
N LEU A 198 -13.78 9.36 -7.53
CA LEU A 198 -14.95 9.61 -6.72
C LEU A 198 -15.95 10.43 -7.55
N ALA A 199 -17.15 9.87 -7.73
CA ALA A 199 -18.17 10.45 -8.58
C ALA A 199 -18.69 11.78 -8.04
N GLU A 200 -19.11 12.66 -8.95
CA GLU A 200 -19.84 13.86 -8.60
C GLU A 200 -21.13 13.56 -7.82
N GLY A 201 -21.54 14.46 -6.92
CA GLY A 201 -22.82 14.36 -6.22
C GLY A 201 -22.89 13.39 -5.03
N LEU A 202 -21.80 12.76 -4.59
CA LEU A 202 -21.80 12.03 -3.30
C LEU A 202 -22.24 12.97 -2.18
N SER A 203 -23.02 12.45 -1.23
CA SER A 203 -23.29 13.18 0.00
C SER A 203 -22.00 13.45 0.77
N ASN A 204 -22.03 14.47 1.63
CA ASN A 204 -20.88 14.82 2.47
C ASN A 204 -20.42 13.64 3.34
N ASP A 205 -21.35 12.85 3.87
CA ASP A 205 -21.03 11.68 4.70
C ASP A 205 -20.40 10.54 3.88
N GLU A 206 -20.87 10.31 2.66
CA GLU A 206 -20.28 9.31 1.75
C GLU A 206 -18.88 9.73 1.29
N PHE A 207 -18.72 11.00 0.90
CA PHE A 207 -17.40 11.53 0.54
C PHE A 207 -16.42 11.42 1.70
N TRP A 208 -16.84 11.80 2.91
CA TRP A 208 -15.98 11.77 4.09
C TRP A 208 -15.46 10.36 4.39
N LYS A 209 -16.33 9.34 4.35
CA LYS A 209 -15.94 7.93 4.52
C LYS A 209 -14.95 7.48 3.44
N LYS A 210 -15.17 7.87 2.19
CA LYS A 210 -14.27 7.53 1.08
C LYS A 210 -12.92 8.23 1.21
N TYR A 211 -12.91 9.49 1.65
CA TYR A 211 -11.68 10.23 1.95
C TYR A 211 -10.88 9.55 3.08
N GLU A 212 -11.52 9.18 4.19
CA GLU A 212 -10.86 8.48 5.30
C GLU A 212 -10.25 7.16 4.84
N ASN A 213 -10.97 6.40 4.01
CA ASN A 213 -10.45 5.15 3.43
C ASN A 213 -9.28 5.41 2.47
N GLU A 214 -9.36 6.44 1.63
CA GLU A 214 -8.26 6.81 0.73
C GLU A 214 -7.00 7.16 1.52
N ARG A 215 -7.14 7.93 2.60
CA ARG A 215 -6.02 8.29 3.49
C ARG A 215 -5.43 7.09 4.22
N MET A 216 -6.24 6.07 4.53
CA MET A 216 -5.77 4.83 5.13
C MET A 216 -4.96 3.97 4.16
N VAL A 217 -5.34 3.96 2.88
CA VAL A 217 -4.72 3.13 1.83
C VAL A 217 -3.42 3.75 1.29
N GLU A 218 -3.38 5.09 1.16
CA GLU A 218 -2.30 5.84 0.50
C GLU A 218 -1.00 5.89 1.31
#